data_AF-A0A5A7NK58-F1
#
_entry.id   AF-A0A5A7NK58-F1
#
_cell.length_a   1.000
_cell.length_b   1.000
_cell.length_c   1.000
_cell.angle_alpha   90.00
_cell.angle_beta   90.00
_cell.angle_gamma   90.00
#
_symmetry.space_group_name_H-M   'P 1'
#
loop_
_entity.id
_entity.type
_entity.pdbx_description
1 polymer ?
#
loop_
_entity_poly.entity_id
_entity_poly.type
_entity_poly.pdbx_seq_one_letter_code
_entity_poly.pdbx_strand_id
1 'polypeptide(L)'
;MSDRITARFNALKAEKRAAFVTFITAGDPDPDTSTKLLARLPKAGADIIELGMPFTDPMADGPAIQEASLRALKAGANMHKTLEMVADFRKSDTDTPIILMGYFNPIMAFGVEAFVEKASSSGVDGLIVVDLPPEEDAELRVPAAKAGISIIRLATPTTDDARLPRVLDGASGFLYYVSVAGVTGTSSAQDSDIEAAVTRIHAASDLPVAVGFGIKSPKDVAGLANWPMQPWSDRPLWRRSRPIWMKQGKHAPVLWTR
;
A
#
# COMPACT_ATOMS: atom_id res chain seq x y z
N MET A 1 1.03 2.22 22.52
CA MET A 1 0.32 1.20 21.72
C MET A 1 0.91 1.25 20.31
N SER A 2 1.16 0.10 19.70
CA SER A 2 1.60 0.02 18.29
C SER A 2 0.46 0.43 17.37
N ASP A 3 0.73 1.17 16.29
CA ASP A 3 -0.26 1.44 15.24
C ASP A 3 -0.66 0.15 14.50
N ARG A 4 -1.78 0.17 13.76
CA ARG A 4 -2.35 -1.02 13.10
C ARG A 4 -1.43 -1.60 12.04
N ILE A 5 -0.70 -0.77 11.30
CA ILE A 5 0.21 -1.21 10.24
C ILE A 5 1.33 -2.04 10.87
N THR A 6 1.99 -1.49 11.88
CA THR A 6 3.05 -2.17 12.63
C THR A 6 2.54 -3.46 13.27
N ALA A 7 1.34 -3.43 13.89
CA ALA A 7 0.74 -4.62 14.49
C ALA A 7 0.48 -5.72 13.45
N ARG A 8 -0.03 -5.36 12.26
CA ARG A 8 -0.30 -6.28 11.16
C ARG A 8 0.99 -6.92 10.63
N PHE A 9 2.03 -6.14 10.37
CA PHE A 9 3.32 -6.68 9.90
C PHE A 9 4.00 -7.57 10.96
N ASN A 10 3.85 -7.27 12.24
CA ASN A 10 4.36 -8.12 13.31
C ASN A 10 3.63 -9.47 13.38
N ALA A 11 2.30 -9.48 13.24
CA ALA A 11 1.52 -10.72 13.18
C ALA A 11 1.92 -11.58 11.96
N LEU A 12 2.01 -10.96 10.79
CA LEU A 12 2.45 -11.61 9.56
C LEU A 12 3.86 -12.22 9.66
N LYS A 13 4.80 -11.52 10.32
CA LYS A 13 6.12 -12.07 10.62
C LYS A 13 6.03 -13.32 11.48
N ALA A 14 5.23 -13.30 12.54
CA ALA A 14 5.05 -14.45 13.42
C ALA A 14 4.45 -15.65 12.68
N GLU A 15 3.54 -15.39 11.74
CA GLU A 15 2.95 -16.38 10.84
C GLU A 15 3.90 -16.87 9.72
N LYS A 16 5.05 -16.21 9.53
CA LYS A 16 5.96 -16.41 8.38
C LYS A 16 5.23 -16.31 7.04
N ARG A 17 4.33 -15.32 6.94
CA ARG A 17 3.48 -15.09 5.78
C ARG A 17 3.72 -13.68 5.24
N ALA A 18 3.74 -13.55 3.91
CA ALA A 18 3.73 -12.24 3.27
C ALA A 18 2.37 -11.55 3.45
N ALA A 19 2.37 -10.23 3.56
CA ALA A 19 1.14 -9.44 3.52
C ALA A 19 0.43 -9.62 2.17
N PHE A 20 -0.89 -9.69 2.17
CA PHE A 20 -1.69 -9.49 0.98
C PHE A 20 -2.34 -8.10 1.03
N VAL A 21 -1.85 -7.17 0.20
CA VAL A 21 -2.40 -5.83 0.07
C VAL A 21 -3.36 -5.78 -1.10
N THR A 22 -4.57 -5.24 -0.90
CA THR A 22 -5.59 -5.09 -1.94
C THR A 22 -5.90 -3.64 -2.23
N PHE A 23 -6.13 -3.31 -3.50
CA PHE A 23 -6.56 -1.98 -3.92
C PHE A 23 -8.00 -2.00 -4.46
N ILE A 24 -8.82 -1.03 -4.03
CA ILE A 24 -10.10 -0.67 -4.67
C ILE A 24 -10.24 0.85 -4.74
N THR A 25 -10.97 1.38 -5.72
CA THR A 25 -11.32 2.80 -5.78
C THR A 25 -12.58 3.07 -4.95
N ALA A 26 -12.54 4.05 -4.06
CA ALA A 26 -13.68 4.40 -3.21
C ALA A 26 -14.88 4.84 -4.05
N GLY A 27 -16.04 4.23 -3.81
CA GLY A 27 -17.27 4.54 -4.54
C GLY A 27 -17.38 3.91 -5.94
N ASP A 28 -16.43 3.08 -6.37
CA ASP A 28 -16.55 2.27 -7.59
C ASP A 28 -17.19 0.90 -7.28
N PRO A 29 -18.11 0.38 -8.13
CA PRO A 29 -18.81 1.05 -9.23
C PRO A 29 -19.90 2.03 -8.78
N ASP A 30 -20.35 1.88 -7.53
CA ASP A 30 -21.28 2.77 -6.84
C ASP A 30 -21.00 2.72 -5.32
N PRO A 31 -21.46 3.71 -4.53
CA PRO A 31 -21.17 3.79 -3.10
C PRO A 31 -21.57 2.56 -2.28
N ASP A 32 -22.74 1.97 -2.56
CA ASP A 32 -23.28 0.84 -1.80
C ASP A 32 -22.48 -0.43 -2.07
N THR A 33 -22.18 -0.69 -3.34
CA THR A 33 -21.35 -1.82 -3.76
C THR A 33 -19.93 -1.67 -3.23
N SER A 34 -19.33 -0.49 -3.36
CA SER A 34 -17.96 -0.21 -2.88
C SER A 34 -17.82 -0.43 -1.37
N THR A 35 -18.80 0.04 -0.57
CA THR A 35 -18.82 -0.17 0.89
C THR A 35 -18.93 -1.66 1.25
N LYS A 36 -19.79 -2.41 0.56
CA LYS A 36 -19.92 -3.87 0.76
C LYS A 36 -18.66 -4.62 0.37
N LEU A 37 -17.96 -4.18 -0.69
CA LEU A 37 -16.68 -4.74 -1.10
C LEU A 37 -15.62 -4.49 -0.03
N LEU A 38 -15.46 -3.24 0.41
CA LEU A 38 -14.50 -2.86 1.45
C LEU A 38 -14.67 -3.73 2.71
N ALA A 39 -15.90 -3.88 3.21
CA ALA A 39 -16.20 -4.68 4.40
C ALA A 39 -15.92 -6.19 4.23
N ARG A 40 -15.81 -6.69 3.00
CA ARG A 40 -15.55 -8.12 2.72
C ARG A 40 -14.07 -8.43 2.51
N LEU A 41 -13.25 -7.44 2.17
CA LEU A 41 -11.82 -7.64 1.87
C LEU A 41 -11.05 -8.35 3.00
N PRO A 42 -11.22 -8.02 4.30
CA PRO A 42 -10.53 -8.73 5.37
C PRO A 42 -10.87 -10.22 5.40
N LYS A 43 -12.15 -10.57 5.21
CA LYS A 43 -12.62 -11.97 5.15
C LYS A 43 -12.15 -12.70 3.90
N ALA A 44 -11.82 -11.96 2.84
CA ALA A 44 -11.20 -12.49 1.63
C ALA A 44 -9.67 -12.66 1.77
N GLY A 45 -9.09 -12.28 2.92
CA GLY A 45 -7.68 -12.45 3.24
C GLY A 45 -6.81 -11.21 3.06
N ALA A 46 -7.41 -10.04 2.82
CA ALA A 46 -6.65 -8.78 2.77
C ALA A 46 -6.05 -8.47 4.15
N ASP A 47 -4.74 -8.31 4.21
CA ASP A 47 -4.02 -7.92 5.42
C ASP A 47 -3.94 -6.40 5.56
N ILE A 48 -3.87 -5.68 4.43
CA ILE A 48 -3.85 -4.23 4.31
C ILE A 48 -4.74 -3.86 3.12
N ILE A 49 -5.52 -2.78 3.25
CA ILE A 49 -6.38 -2.30 2.18
C ILE A 49 -5.94 -0.90 1.76
N GLU A 50 -5.64 -0.75 0.47
CA GLU A 50 -5.46 0.52 -0.19
C GLU A 50 -6.80 0.96 -0.78
N LEU A 51 -7.27 2.12 -0.34
CA LEU A 51 -8.50 2.73 -0.79
C LEU A 51 -8.16 3.95 -1.64
N GLY A 52 -8.34 3.80 -2.95
CA GLY A 52 -8.09 4.84 -3.94
C GLY A 52 -9.04 6.01 -3.78
N MET A 53 -8.50 7.22 -3.65
CA MET A 53 -9.23 8.49 -3.64
C MET A 53 -9.55 8.86 -5.10
N PRO A 54 -10.82 8.84 -5.53
CA PRO A 54 -11.17 9.14 -6.93
C PRO A 54 -10.72 10.55 -7.32
N PHE A 55 -10.01 10.66 -8.44
CA PHE A 55 -9.48 11.92 -8.94
C PHE A 55 -9.74 12.07 -10.45
N THR A 56 -9.93 13.29 -10.91
CA THR A 56 -10.28 13.62 -12.30
C THR A 56 -9.10 13.50 -13.25
N ASP A 57 -7.88 13.73 -12.76
CA ASP A 57 -6.66 13.81 -13.56
C ASP A 57 -5.56 12.83 -13.07
N PRO A 58 -5.85 11.51 -13.02
CA PRO A 58 -4.94 10.53 -12.44
C PRO A 58 -3.76 10.18 -13.37
N MET A 59 -2.67 10.94 -13.27
CA MET A 59 -1.50 10.80 -14.17
C MET A 59 -0.66 9.53 -13.94
N ALA A 60 -0.67 8.96 -12.74
CA ALA A 60 0.14 7.80 -12.36
C ALA A 60 -0.61 6.46 -12.51
N ASP A 61 -1.92 6.50 -12.77
CA ASP A 61 -2.78 5.33 -12.77
C ASP A 61 -2.91 4.69 -14.15
N GLY A 62 -2.99 3.36 -14.19
CA GLY A 62 -3.30 2.62 -15.42
C GLY A 62 -4.78 2.72 -15.82
N PRO A 63 -5.13 2.42 -17.09
CA PRO A 63 -6.47 2.65 -17.65
C PRO A 63 -7.63 2.09 -16.81
N ALA A 64 -7.45 0.91 -16.19
CA ALA A 64 -8.47 0.29 -15.36
C ALA A 64 -8.82 1.12 -14.10
N ILE A 65 -7.82 1.73 -13.46
CA ILE A 65 -8.00 2.58 -12.27
C ILE A 65 -8.57 3.94 -12.70
N GLN A 66 -8.13 4.48 -13.84
CA GLN A 66 -8.71 5.71 -14.41
C GLN A 66 -10.21 5.54 -14.66
N GLU A 67 -10.62 4.42 -15.28
CA GLU A 67 -12.03 4.11 -15.51
C GLU A 67 -12.83 3.93 -14.21
N ALA A 68 -12.23 3.30 -13.19
CA ALA A 68 -12.83 3.14 -11.87
C ALA A 68 -13.07 4.50 -11.19
N SER A 69 -12.07 5.39 -11.22
CA SER A 69 -12.20 6.77 -10.71
C SER A 69 -13.30 7.54 -11.44
N LEU A 70 -13.38 7.42 -12.77
CA LEU A 70 -14.45 8.07 -13.53
C LEU A 70 -15.85 7.55 -13.18
N ARG A 71 -16.03 6.23 -12.98
CA ARG A 71 -17.31 5.66 -12.54
C ARG A 71 -17.68 6.13 -11.13
N ALA A 72 -16.73 6.07 -10.20
CA ALA A 72 -16.92 6.54 -8.82
C ALA A 72 -17.34 8.03 -8.78
N LEU A 73 -16.63 8.89 -9.51
CA LEU A 73 -16.95 10.32 -9.58
C LEU A 73 -18.33 10.57 -10.22
N LYS A 74 -18.69 9.83 -11.29
CA LYS A 74 -20.04 9.90 -11.89
C LYS A 74 -21.14 9.42 -10.92
N ALA A 75 -20.84 8.47 -10.05
CA ALA A 75 -21.72 8.03 -8.96
C ALA A 75 -21.73 8.99 -7.74
N GLY A 76 -21.01 10.12 -7.84
CA GLY A 76 -20.99 11.16 -6.82
C GLY A 76 -20.02 10.90 -5.67
N ALA A 77 -19.01 10.05 -5.85
CA ALA A 77 -17.91 9.91 -4.88
C ALA A 77 -17.14 11.22 -4.73
N ASN A 78 -16.65 11.47 -3.52
CA ASN A 78 -15.78 12.60 -3.20
C ASN A 78 -14.99 12.28 -1.93
N MET A 79 -14.11 13.20 -1.50
CA MET A 79 -13.26 12.98 -0.33
C MET A 79 -14.07 12.77 0.97
N HIS A 80 -15.14 13.53 1.19
CA HIS A 80 -16.00 13.37 2.37
C HIS A 80 -16.60 11.97 2.45
N LYS A 81 -17.20 11.50 1.36
CA LYS A 81 -17.79 10.16 1.27
C LYS A 81 -16.74 9.05 1.38
N THR A 82 -15.54 9.29 0.87
CA THR A 82 -14.41 8.35 1.01
C THR A 82 -14.04 8.19 2.49
N LEU A 83 -13.93 9.29 3.23
CA LEU A 83 -13.63 9.26 4.67
C LEU A 83 -14.78 8.66 5.49
N GLU A 84 -16.03 8.96 5.14
CA GLU A 84 -17.22 8.31 5.75
C GLU A 84 -17.22 6.80 5.54
N MET A 85 -16.86 6.33 4.33
CA MET A 85 -16.74 4.90 4.03
C MET A 85 -15.67 4.21 4.90
N VAL A 86 -14.56 4.89 5.21
CA VAL A 86 -13.57 4.39 6.19
C VAL A 86 -14.16 4.35 7.61
N ALA A 87 -14.83 5.41 8.04
CA ALA A 87 -15.46 5.46 9.36
C ALA A 87 -16.52 4.36 9.55
N ASP A 88 -17.30 4.08 8.50
CA ASP A 88 -18.29 3.00 8.48
C ASP A 88 -17.63 1.62 8.52
N PHE A 89 -16.56 1.40 7.76
CA PHE A 89 -15.77 0.17 7.81
C PHE A 89 -15.27 -0.11 9.24
N ARG A 90 -14.77 0.94 9.91
CA ARG A 90 -14.24 0.87 11.28
C ARG A 90 -15.27 0.47 12.34
N LYS A 91 -16.57 0.59 12.07
CA LYS A 91 -17.64 0.05 12.94
C LYS A 91 -17.66 -1.47 13.00
N SER A 92 -17.10 -2.14 11.99
CA SER A 92 -17.12 -3.60 11.84
C SER A 92 -15.74 -4.25 11.81
N ASP A 93 -14.68 -3.49 11.51
CA ASP A 93 -13.29 -3.96 11.50
C ASP A 93 -12.36 -2.91 12.12
N THR A 94 -11.77 -3.28 13.26
CA THR A 94 -10.86 -2.41 14.04
C THR A 94 -9.38 -2.69 13.80
N ASP A 95 -9.04 -3.66 12.94
CA ASP A 95 -7.72 -4.30 12.95
C ASP A 95 -7.02 -4.26 11.57
N THR A 96 -7.77 -4.23 10.48
CA THR A 96 -7.23 -4.21 9.11
C THR A 96 -6.84 -2.77 8.74
N PRO A 97 -5.55 -2.49 8.48
CA PRO A 97 -5.10 -1.15 8.14
C PRO A 97 -5.72 -0.64 6.84
N ILE A 98 -6.13 0.63 6.84
CA ILE A 98 -6.64 1.35 5.67
C ILE A 98 -5.66 2.43 5.28
N ILE A 99 -5.17 2.34 4.05
CA ILE A 99 -4.26 3.30 3.44
C ILE A 99 -5.03 4.06 2.37
N LEU A 100 -5.11 5.39 2.45
CA LEU A 100 -5.64 6.17 1.34
C LEU A 100 -4.55 6.34 0.29
N MET A 101 -4.87 6.05 -0.97
CA MET A 101 -3.96 6.22 -2.10
C MET A 101 -4.54 7.22 -3.10
N GLY A 102 -3.77 8.21 -3.52
CA GLY A 102 -4.21 9.17 -4.53
C GLY A 102 -3.25 10.34 -4.70
N TYR A 103 -3.81 11.52 -4.96
CA TYR A 103 -3.08 12.72 -5.38
C TYR A 103 -3.22 13.83 -4.34
N PHE A 104 -2.29 14.79 -4.35
CA PHE A 104 -2.26 15.85 -3.36
C PHE A 104 -3.36 16.90 -3.58
N ASN A 105 -3.73 17.16 -4.83
CA ASN A 105 -4.72 18.20 -5.15
C ASN A 105 -6.08 18.02 -4.44
N PRO A 106 -6.71 16.83 -4.41
CA PRO A 106 -7.90 16.59 -3.59
C PRO A 106 -7.74 16.88 -2.09
N ILE A 107 -6.54 16.65 -1.53
CA ILE A 107 -6.23 16.93 -0.13
C ILE A 107 -6.14 18.45 0.08
N MET A 108 -5.43 19.16 -0.80
CA MET A 108 -5.35 20.62 -0.75
C MET A 108 -6.72 21.27 -0.88
N ALA A 109 -7.57 20.78 -1.79
CA ALA A 109 -8.93 21.30 -1.98
C ALA A 109 -9.84 21.07 -0.75
N PHE A 110 -9.56 20.05 0.05
CA PHE A 110 -10.25 19.80 1.33
C PHE A 110 -9.73 20.73 2.45
N GLY A 111 -8.48 21.20 2.32
CA GLY A 111 -7.69 21.82 3.38
C GLY A 111 -6.90 20.75 4.13
N VAL A 112 -5.57 20.88 4.18
CA VAL A 112 -4.66 19.83 4.65
C VAL A 112 -4.93 19.46 6.11
N GLU A 113 -5.04 20.44 7.01
CA GLU A 113 -5.31 20.20 8.43
C GLU A 113 -6.67 19.55 8.65
N ALA A 114 -7.71 20.07 7.98
CA ALA A 114 -9.06 19.53 8.07
C ALA A 114 -9.12 18.09 7.53
N PHE A 115 -8.39 17.80 6.44
CA PHE A 115 -8.28 16.47 5.87
C PHE A 115 -7.61 15.52 6.86
N VAL A 116 -6.46 15.90 7.43
CA VAL A 116 -5.71 15.07 8.37
C VAL A 116 -6.54 14.77 9.62
N GLU A 117 -7.22 15.77 10.20
CA GLU A 117 -8.11 15.59 11.34
C GLU A 117 -9.27 14.64 11.00
N LYS A 118 -9.91 14.84 9.85
CA LYS A 118 -11.01 13.99 9.41
C LYS A 118 -10.54 12.56 9.09
N ALA A 119 -9.38 12.40 8.46
CA ALA A 119 -8.79 11.10 8.14
C ALA A 119 -8.45 10.30 9.39
N SER A 120 -7.79 10.93 10.36
CA SER A 120 -7.43 10.32 11.64
C SER A 120 -8.68 9.90 12.42
N SER A 121 -9.66 10.79 12.56
CA SER A 121 -10.93 10.49 13.25
C SER A 121 -11.79 9.45 12.54
N SER A 122 -11.67 9.32 11.21
CA SER A 122 -12.34 8.27 10.44
C SER A 122 -11.62 6.91 10.55
N GLY A 123 -10.40 6.88 11.06
CA GLY A 123 -9.60 5.66 11.26
C GLY A 123 -8.72 5.26 10.08
N VAL A 124 -8.28 6.23 9.27
CA VAL A 124 -7.22 6.05 8.27
C VAL A 124 -5.88 5.83 8.97
N ASP A 125 -5.09 4.85 8.51
CA ASP A 125 -3.81 4.48 9.14
C ASP A 125 -2.59 4.98 8.36
N GLY A 126 -2.73 5.25 7.05
CA GLY A 126 -1.64 5.80 6.24
C GLY A 126 -2.09 6.42 4.93
N LEU A 127 -1.16 7.11 4.28
CA LEU A 127 -1.34 7.81 3.01
C LEU A 127 -0.26 7.42 2.01
N ILE A 128 -0.65 7.20 0.76
CA ILE A 128 0.21 7.18 -0.41
C ILE A 128 -0.25 8.33 -1.32
N VAL A 129 0.58 9.36 -1.43
CA VAL A 129 0.32 10.53 -2.28
C VAL A 129 1.32 10.52 -3.43
N VAL A 130 0.88 10.07 -4.60
CA VAL A 130 1.77 9.63 -5.70
C VAL A 130 2.51 10.78 -6.37
N ASP A 131 1.98 11.99 -6.27
CA ASP A 131 2.50 13.23 -6.86
C ASP A 131 3.22 14.13 -5.84
N LEU A 132 3.38 13.71 -4.58
CA LEU A 132 4.02 14.50 -3.53
C LEU A 132 5.41 13.95 -3.16
N PRO A 133 6.50 14.53 -3.70
CA PRO A 133 7.86 14.08 -3.40
C PRO A 133 8.28 14.43 -1.95
N PRO A 134 9.26 13.71 -1.37
CA PRO A 134 9.75 13.99 -0.02
C PRO A 134 10.25 15.41 0.23
N GLU A 135 10.75 16.08 -0.79
CA GLU A 135 11.22 17.45 -0.70
C GLU A 135 10.11 18.48 -0.44
N GLU A 136 8.87 18.18 -0.84
CA GLU A 136 7.75 19.12 -0.85
C GLU A 136 6.62 18.72 0.10
N ASP A 137 6.80 17.62 0.85
CA ASP A 137 5.70 17.01 1.58
C ASP A 137 5.45 17.56 2.98
N ALA A 138 6.27 18.51 3.43
CA ALA A 138 6.26 18.97 4.83
C ALA A 138 4.88 19.47 5.27
N GLU A 139 4.15 20.12 4.35
CA GLU A 139 2.78 20.61 4.56
C GLU A 139 1.82 19.49 4.93
N LEU A 140 1.96 18.29 4.35
CA LEU A 140 1.11 17.12 4.65
C LEU A 140 1.70 16.23 5.73
N ARG A 141 2.99 15.91 5.64
CA ARG A 141 3.66 14.90 6.48
C ARG A 141 3.69 15.31 7.94
N VAL A 142 3.99 16.58 8.23
CA VAL A 142 4.08 17.06 9.61
C VAL A 142 2.73 16.94 10.33
N PRO A 143 1.59 17.44 9.80
CA PRO A 143 0.30 17.21 10.44
C PRO A 143 -0.11 15.74 10.45
N ALA A 144 0.11 14.98 9.37
CA ALA A 144 -0.22 13.55 9.32
C ALA A 144 0.49 12.76 10.43
N ALA A 145 1.79 12.97 10.62
CA ALA A 145 2.57 12.33 11.68
C ALA A 145 2.05 12.69 13.08
N LYS A 146 1.69 13.96 13.32
CA LYS A 146 1.08 14.39 14.60
C LYS A 146 -0.27 13.71 14.85
N ALA A 147 -1.01 13.42 13.80
CA ALA A 147 -2.31 12.74 13.86
C ALA A 147 -2.20 11.20 13.86
N GLY A 148 -0.97 10.64 13.87
CA GLY A 148 -0.72 9.20 13.88
C GLY A 148 -0.94 8.51 12.54
N ILE A 149 -0.99 9.25 11.44
CA ILE A 149 -1.15 8.73 10.07
C ILE A 149 0.23 8.52 9.44
N SER A 150 0.48 7.32 8.93
CA SER A 150 1.75 6.98 8.29
C SER A 150 1.86 7.60 6.89
N ILE A 151 3.06 8.04 6.51
CA ILE A 151 3.38 8.46 5.13
C ILE A 151 4.14 7.34 4.45
N ILE A 152 3.43 6.58 3.61
CA ILE A 152 3.99 5.47 2.86
C ILE A 152 4.60 6.02 1.58
N ARG A 153 5.86 5.66 1.36
CA ARG A 153 6.65 6.18 0.24
C ARG A 153 6.83 5.14 -0.84
N LEU A 154 6.96 5.64 -2.07
CA LEU A 154 7.25 4.82 -3.23
C LEU A 154 8.75 4.84 -3.51
N ALA A 155 9.33 3.65 -3.69
CA ALA A 155 10.65 3.45 -4.28
C ALA A 155 10.49 2.72 -5.61
N THR A 156 11.40 2.97 -6.54
CA THR A 156 11.38 2.44 -7.90
C THR A 156 12.73 1.84 -8.26
N PRO A 157 12.90 1.16 -9.42
CA PRO A 157 14.20 0.66 -9.85
C PRO A 157 15.21 1.78 -10.10
N THR A 158 14.74 3.02 -10.32
CA THR A 158 15.58 4.22 -10.48
C THR A 158 15.94 4.88 -9.14
N THR A 159 15.46 4.36 -8.01
CA THR A 159 15.86 4.85 -6.67
C THR A 159 17.22 4.26 -6.31
N ASP A 160 18.26 5.04 -6.56
CA ASP A 160 19.66 4.72 -6.27
C ASP A 160 20.05 5.05 -4.81
N ASP A 161 21.31 4.77 -4.45
CA ASP A 161 21.85 5.01 -3.10
C ASP A 161 21.87 6.49 -2.70
N ALA A 162 21.91 7.40 -3.68
CA ALA A 162 21.87 8.84 -3.42
C ALA A 162 20.43 9.31 -3.16
N ARG A 163 19.43 8.70 -3.81
CA ARG A 163 18.01 9.04 -3.67
C ARG A 163 17.35 8.34 -2.48
N LEU A 164 17.77 7.12 -2.15
CA LEU A 164 17.13 6.30 -1.11
C LEU A 164 17.03 7.00 0.26
N PRO A 165 18.07 7.69 0.79
CA PRO A 165 17.94 8.42 2.05
C PRO A 165 16.85 9.49 2.03
N ARG A 166 16.64 10.15 0.89
CA ARG A 166 15.58 11.16 0.72
C ARG A 166 14.20 10.53 0.66
N VAL A 167 14.08 9.35 0.06
CA VAL A 167 12.81 8.59 0.03
C VAL A 167 12.45 8.08 1.42
N LEU A 168 13.43 7.66 2.21
CA LEU A 168 13.23 7.18 3.57
C LEU A 168 12.97 8.30 4.58
N ASP A 169 13.36 9.54 4.27
CA ASP A 169 13.14 10.67 5.17
C ASP A 169 11.64 10.89 5.43
N GLY A 170 11.27 10.75 6.71
CA GLY A 170 9.90 10.87 7.17
C GLY A 170 8.94 9.76 6.68
N ALA A 171 9.45 8.71 6.03
CA ALA A 171 8.67 7.54 5.65
C ALA A 171 8.26 6.73 6.90
N SER A 172 7.04 6.21 6.91
CA SER A 172 6.52 5.40 8.01
C SER A 172 5.50 4.37 7.53
N GLY A 173 5.16 3.41 8.40
CA GLY A 173 4.35 2.25 8.04
C GLY A 173 5.15 1.22 7.27
N PHE A 174 5.33 1.43 5.97
CA PHE A 174 6.15 0.58 5.10
C PHE A 174 6.67 1.36 3.88
N LEU A 175 7.68 0.83 3.21
CA LEU A 175 8.12 1.32 1.91
C LEU A 175 7.50 0.48 0.79
N TYR A 176 6.90 1.14 -0.19
CA TYR A 176 6.30 0.47 -1.33
C TYR A 176 7.28 0.49 -2.51
N TYR A 177 7.85 -0.66 -2.85
CA TYR A 177 8.74 -0.81 -4.01
C TYR A 177 7.94 -1.18 -5.27
N VAL A 178 7.91 -0.29 -6.26
CA VAL A 178 7.27 -0.49 -7.55
C VAL A 178 8.25 -1.15 -8.51
N SER A 179 7.97 -2.37 -8.95
CA SER A 179 8.91 -3.22 -9.72
C SER A 179 8.99 -2.91 -11.22
N VAL A 180 8.25 -1.92 -11.73
CA VAL A 180 8.26 -1.54 -13.14
C VAL A 180 8.78 -0.10 -13.28
N ALA A 181 9.91 0.09 -13.95
CA ALA A 181 10.28 1.40 -14.48
C ALA A 181 9.26 1.72 -15.57
N GLY A 182 8.38 2.70 -15.34
CA GLY A 182 7.14 2.95 -16.09
C GLY A 182 7.27 3.30 -17.59
N VAL A 183 7.88 2.44 -18.39
CA VAL A 183 7.94 2.55 -19.86
C VAL A 183 7.26 1.32 -20.45
N THR A 184 6.07 1.56 -21.01
CA THR A 184 5.29 0.60 -21.79
C THR A 184 6.19 -0.14 -22.79
N GLY A 185 6.29 -1.46 -22.64
CA GLY A 185 7.03 -2.33 -23.56
C GLY A 185 8.38 -2.86 -23.07
N THR A 186 8.84 -2.47 -21.88
CA THR A 186 10.05 -3.07 -21.28
C THR A 186 9.70 -4.22 -20.32
N SER A 187 10.56 -5.25 -20.33
CA SER A 187 10.42 -6.47 -19.53
C SER A 187 10.14 -6.16 -18.07
N SER A 188 9.22 -6.91 -17.43
CA SER A 188 9.11 -6.94 -15.97
C SER A 188 10.50 -7.08 -15.35
N ALA A 189 10.79 -6.35 -14.27
CA ALA A 189 12.03 -6.53 -13.53
C ALA A 189 12.24 -8.02 -13.27
N GLN A 190 13.46 -8.50 -13.51
CA GLN A 190 13.78 -9.89 -13.18
C GLN A 190 13.72 -10.02 -11.67
N ASP A 191 13.34 -11.20 -11.17
CA ASP A 191 13.26 -11.43 -9.73
C ASP A 191 14.54 -10.89 -9.05
N SER A 192 15.73 -11.26 -9.54
CA SER A 192 17.02 -10.80 -8.99
C SER A 192 17.19 -9.28 -8.81
N ASP A 193 16.56 -8.47 -9.67
CA ASP A 193 16.63 -7.00 -9.55
C ASP A 193 15.80 -6.50 -8.36
N ILE A 194 14.64 -7.15 -8.15
CA ILE A 194 13.78 -6.92 -6.99
C ILE A 194 14.50 -7.37 -5.71
N GLU A 195 15.24 -8.50 -5.73
CA GLU A 195 16.08 -8.96 -4.61
C GLU A 195 17.02 -7.87 -4.13
N ALA A 196 17.78 -7.36 -5.10
CA ALA A 196 18.89 -6.46 -4.85
C ALA A 196 18.36 -5.13 -4.34
N ALA A 197 17.23 -4.67 -4.88
CA ALA A 197 16.57 -3.47 -4.40
C ALA A 197 16.04 -3.62 -2.97
N VAL A 198 15.32 -4.70 -2.69
CA VAL A 198 14.81 -5.03 -1.35
C VAL A 198 15.96 -5.11 -0.34
N THR A 199 17.02 -5.86 -0.66
CA THR A 199 18.18 -6.05 0.22
C THR A 199 18.84 -4.72 0.55
N ARG A 200 18.99 -3.85 -0.45
CA ARG A 200 19.55 -2.50 -0.29
C ARG A 200 18.66 -1.60 0.57
N ILE A 201 17.34 -1.68 0.40
CA ILE A 201 16.39 -0.92 1.24
C ILE A 201 16.49 -1.38 2.70
N HIS A 202 16.51 -2.69 2.96
CA HIS A 202 16.64 -3.23 4.31
C HIS A 202 17.97 -2.89 4.97
N ALA A 203 19.05 -2.75 4.18
CA ALA A 203 20.33 -2.27 4.70
C ALA A 203 20.29 -0.80 5.16
N ALA A 204 19.33 -0.01 4.66
CA ALA A 204 19.19 1.42 4.96
C ALA A 204 18.01 1.75 5.88
N SER A 205 17.11 0.80 6.16
CA SER A 205 15.89 1.04 6.93
C SER A 205 15.34 -0.24 7.58
N ASP A 206 14.71 -0.08 8.74
CA ASP A 206 13.93 -1.14 9.40
C ASP A 206 12.46 -1.22 8.91
N LEU A 207 12.07 -0.36 7.96
CA LEU A 207 10.71 -0.36 7.43
C LEU A 207 10.41 -1.68 6.69
N PRO A 208 9.22 -2.27 6.90
CA PRO A 208 8.69 -3.29 6.01
C PRO A 208 8.76 -2.83 4.54
N VAL A 209 9.12 -3.73 3.62
CA VAL A 209 9.09 -3.43 2.18
C VAL A 209 7.97 -4.22 1.53
N ALA A 210 7.07 -3.53 0.85
CA ALA A 210 5.97 -4.11 0.09
C ALA A 210 6.26 -3.93 -1.41
N VAL A 211 6.32 -5.02 -2.18
CA VAL A 211 6.65 -5.00 -3.62
C VAL A 211 5.39 -5.09 -4.45
N GLY A 212 5.12 -4.07 -5.28
CA GLY A 212 3.95 -4.05 -6.16
C GLY A 212 4.27 -3.87 -7.65
N PHE A 213 3.19 -3.91 -8.44
CA PHE A 213 3.14 -3.99 -9.91
C PHE A 213 3.61 -5.31 -10.52
N GLY A 214 2.87 -5.82 -11.52
CA GLY A 214 3.24 -7.00 -12.31
C GLY A 214 2.80 -8.37 -11.75
N ILE A 215 2.38 -8.45 -10.50
CA ILE A 215 1.96 -9.71 -9.86
C ILE A 215 0.52 -10.02 -10.30
N LYS A 216 0.35 -10.94 -11.24
CA LYS A 216 -0.94 -11.26 -11.90
C LYS A 216 -1.48 -12.62 -11.52
N SER A 217 -0.67 -13.42 -10.84
CA SER A 217 -1.00 -14.79 -10.48
C SER A 217 -0.50 -15.14 -9.09
N PRO A 218 -1.12 -16.13 -8.43
CA PRO A 218 -0.60 -16.67 -7.19
C PRO A 218 0.82 -17.28 -7.33
N LYS A 219 1.24 -17.63 -8.55
CA LYS A 219 2.60 -18.10 -8.83
C LYS A 219 3.62 -16.97 -8.69
N ASP A 220 3.28 -15.77 -9.14
CA ASP A 220 4.12 -14.58 -9.02
C ASP A 220 4.31 -14.24 -7.52
N VAL A 221 3.25 -14.38 -6.72
CA VAL A 221 3.32 -14.27 -5.25
C VAL A 221 4.25 -15.32 -4.66
N ALA A 222 4.10 -16.58 -5.05
CA ALA A 222 4.93 -17.65 -4.50
C ALA A 222 6.41 -17.50 -4.86
N GLY A 223 6.75 -16.96 -6.04
CA GLY A 223 8.13 -16.67 -6.43
C GLY A 223 8.78 -15.64 -5.50
N LEU A 224 8.06 -14.55 -5.25
CA LEU A 224 8.52 -13.47 -4.37
C LEU A 224 8.47 -13.89 -2.87
N ALA A 225 7.47 -14.67 -2.44
CA ALA A 225 7.32 -15.15 -1.05
C ALA A 225 8.41 -16.13 -0.64
N ASN A 226 8.96 -16.85 -1.61
CA ASN A 226 10.02 -17.84 -1.39
C ASN A 226 11.41 -17.22 -1.49
N TRP A 227 11.52 -15.88 -1.54
CA TRP A 227 12.81 -15.22 -1.41
C TRP A 227 13.50 -15.73 -0.14
N PRO A 228 14.67 -16.38 -0.22
CA PRO A 228 15.42 -16.69 0.98
C PRO A 228 15.64 -15.40 1.77
N MET A 229 15.05 -15.32 2.97
CA MET A 229 15.55 -14.42 4.02
C MET A 229 17.07 -14.56 4.03
N GLN A 230 17.83 -13.53 3.66
CA GLN A 230 19.26 -13.57 3.93
C GLN A 230 19.41 -13.65 5.45
N PRO A 231 20.00 -14.72 5.99
CA PRO A 231 20.09 -14.88 7.43
C PRO A 231 21.08 -13.85 7.96
N TRP A 232 20.60 -12.90 8.76
CA TRP A 232 21.47 -12.26 9.74
C TRP A 232 21.70 -13.25 10.88
N SER A 233 22.97 -13.61 11.06
CA SER A 233 23.60 -14.46 12.09
C SER A 233 23.71 -15.97 11.84
N ASP A 234 24.96 -16.42 11.93
CA ASP A 234 25.37 -17.80 12.15
C ASP A 234 24.54 -18.49 13.24
N ARG A 235 23.73 -19.49 12.85
CA ARG A 235 23.65 -20.83 13.46
C ARG A 235 22.56 -21.70 12.78
N PRO A 236 22.79 -23.02 12.65
CA PRO A 236 21.98 -23.88 11.79
C PRO A 236 20.67 -24.28 12.48
N LEU A 237 19.58 -24.48 11.71
CA LEU A 237 18.82 -25.75 11.66
C LEU A 237 17.38 -25.63 11.07
N TRP A 238 17.15 -26.49 10.06
CA TRP A 238 15.92 -27.21 9.66
C TRP A 238 14.75 -26.55 8.90
N ARG A 239 14.11 -27.46 8.13
CA ARG A 239 13.29 -27.39 6.92
C ARG A 239 11.77 -27.41 7.15
N ARG A 240 11.08 -26.97 6.07
CA ARG A 240 9.82 -27.48 5.44
C ARG A 240 8.46 -27.18 6.08
N SER A 241 7.55 -26.64 5.25
CA SER A 241 6.17 -27.13 5.01
C SER A 241 5.57 -26.44 3.76
N ARG A 242 4.83 -27.18 2.92
CA ARG A 242 4.12 -26.70 1.70
C ARG A 242 2.65 -26.39 2.02
N PRO A 243 1.99 -25.38 1.41
CA PRO A 243 0.54 -25.22 1.51
C PRO A 243 -0.23 -25.54 0.21
N ILE A 244 -1.51 -25.85 0.44
CA ILE A 244 -2.59 -26.27 -0.48
C ILE A 244 -3.35 -25.04 -0.98
N TRP A 245 -3.85 -25.07 -2.22
CA TRP A 245 -4.42 -23.93 -2.95
C TRP A 245 -5.95 -23.98 -3.11
N MET A 246 -6.62 -22.84 -2.97
CA MET A 246 -7.94 -22.57 -3.55
C MET A 246 -7.89 -21.31 -4.43
N LYS A 247 -8.55 -21.38 -5.60
CA LYS A 247 -8.62 -20.34 -6.65
C LYS A 247 -9.66 -19.27 -6.30
N GLN A 248 -9.35 -17.99 -6.54
CA GLN A 248 -10.12 -17.06 -7.41
C GLN A 248 -9.61 -15.61 -7.33
N GLY A 249 -9.74 -14.89 -8.45
CA GLY A 249 -9.88 -13.42 -8.47
C GLY A 249 -8.62 -12.61 -8.84
N LYS A 250 -8.68 -11.87 -9.95
CA LYS A 250 -7.65 -10.96 -10.45
C LYS A 250 -7.56 -9.70 -9.56
N HIS A 251 -6.67 -9.69 -8.58
CA HIS A 251 -6.19 -8.47 -7.91
C HIS A 251 -4.69 -8.63 -7.66
N ALA A 252 -3.92 -7.57 -7.89
CA ALA A 252 -2.47 -7.57 -7.78
C ALA A 252 -2.05 -7.75 -6.31
N PRO A 253 -1.45 -8.88 -5.92
CA PRO A 253 -0.84 -9.05 -4.61
C PRO A 253 0.40 -8.18 -4.51
N VAL A 254 0.67 -7.58 -3.35
CA VAL A 254 1.94 -6.90 -3.03
C VAL A 254 2.68 -7.78 -2.05
N LEU A 255 3.94 -8.12 -2.32
CA LEU A 255 4.68 -9.04 -1.46
C LEU A 255 5.58 -8.33 -0.45
N TRP A 256 5.51 -8.76 0.81
CA TRP A 256 6.45 -8.38 1.85
C TRP A 256 7.70 -9.27 1.88
N THR A 257 8.86 -8.66 1.80
CA THR A 257 10.15 -9.26 2.09
C THR A 257 10.73 -8.59 3.33
N ARG A 258 11.32 -9.38 4.22
CA ARG A 258 12.01 -8.91 5.41
C ARG A 258 13.50 -9.18 5.30
#